data_AF-A0A3T1B0R2-F1
#
_entry.id   AF-A0A3T1B0R2-F1
#
_cell.length_a   1.000
_cell.length_b   1.000
_cell.length_c   1.000
_cell.angle_alpha   90.00
_cell.angle_beta   90.00
_cell.angle_gamma   90.00
#
_symmetry.space_group_name_H-M   'P 1'
#
loop_
_entity.id
_entity.type
_entity.pdbx_description
1 polymer ?
#
loop_
_entity_poly.entity_id
_entity_poly.type
_entity_poly.pdbx_seq_one_letter_code
_entity_poly.pdbx_strand_id
1 'polypeptide(L)'
;MTALTEQAAAALIADGAFSPGLPGFVGIAVDLLLDPASAPTGRRPLRHGFLDARSPRVMVVSGPPSPGLEVALRRMADDLAASTRLVEQHRLTVLDQATDTVHPDGPEHALRTATAGVRIGLEAGVEGDRGMTAPRAGEAGDRGALGLERRWALAHTLAPVLAAAFANAPLRHGRPTGWRSVRQALRRDLPVAPMPGPARESWAAYVLQARTATGRSLREALQSGARLTETDLQRHIASLRPPVAARGHLELDAADRQPGNAWRLPATVAAMLLDDPRASDEAWAATSHLVDEPRLWERAARSALTDPVLAAAARECFVAAYAALARQGAGRELRDAVAEFTERYVHRGRCPADDVLDQVTARP
;
A
#
# COMPACT_ATOMS: atom_id res chain seq x y z
N MET A 1 -11.32 -33.73 4.12
CA MET A 1 -11.37 -32.35 3.63
C MET A 1 -11.83 -32.39 2.18
N THR A 2 -12.93 -31.72 1.85
CA THR A 2 -13.51 -31.72 0.50
C THR A 2 -12.69 -30.78 -0.40
N ALA A 3 -12.36 -31.22 -1.61
CA ALA A 3 -11.67 -30.36 -2.59
C ALA A 3 -12.62 -29.21 -3.01
N LEU A 4 -12.08 -28.00 -3.10
CA LEU A 4 -12.85 -26.82 -3.51
C LEU A 4 -13.17 -26.85 -5.00
N THR A 5 -14.39 -26.50 -5.37
CA THR A 5 -14.75 -26.12 -6.75
C THR A 5 -14.41 -24.65 -6.99
N GLU A 6 -14.36 -24.20 -8.26
CA GLU A 6 -14.22 -22.78 -8.59
C GLU A 6 -15.31 -21.93 -7.92
N GLN A 7 -16.56 -22.37 -7.97
CA GLN A 7 -17.69 -21.66 -7.38
C GLN A 7 -17.59 -21.56 -5.86
N ALA A 8 -17.20 -22.67 -5.19
CA ALA A 8 -17.00 -22.66 -3.74
C ALA A 8 -15.83 -21.76 -3.34
N ALA A 9 -14.73 -21.78 -4.09
CA ALA A 9 -13.60 -20.90 -3.87
C ALA A 9 -14.00 -19.42 -4.04
N ALA A 10 -14.73 -19.09 -5.12
CA ALA A 10 -15.22 -17.73 -5.37
C ALA A 10 -16.07 -17.20 -4.21
N ALA A 11 -17.02 -18.00 -3.71
CA ALA A 11 -17.87 -17.65 -2.58
C ALA A 11 -17.05 -17.42 -1.30
N LEU A 12 -16.12 -18.32 -0.97
CA LEU A 12 -15.25 -18.16 0.20
C LEU A 12 -14.37 -16.90 0.13
N ILE A 13 -13.85 -16.58 -1.06
CA ILE A 13 -13.07 -15.34 -1.26
C ILE A 13 -13.95 -14.11 -1.07
N ALA A 14 -15.14 -14.09 -1.67
CA ALA A 14 -16.07 -12.96 -1.60
C ALA A 14 -16.57 -12.72 -0.16
N ASP A 15 -16.91 -13.78 0.57
CA ASP A 15 -17.37 -13.70 1.96
C ASP A 15 -16.27 -13.16 2.89
N GLY A 16 -15.02 -13.62 2.70
CA GLY A 16 -13.85 -13.17 3.47
C GLY A 16 -13.25 -11.83 3.02
N ALA A 17 -13.75 -11.21 1.94
CA ALA A 17 -13.15 -10.01 1.35
C ALA A 17 -13.20 -8.82 2.33
N PHE A 18 -14.37 -8.53 2.90
CA PHE A 18 -14.59 -7.39 3.78
C PHE A 18 -15.47 -7.75 4.97
N SER A 19 -15.09 -7.23 6.14
CA SER A 19 -15.97 -7.10 7.29
C SER A 19 -16.62 -5.71 7.22
N PRO A 20 -17.96 -5.61 7.11
CA PRO A 20 -18.62 -4.31 7.08
C PRO A 20 -18.34 -3.51 8.36
N GLY A 21 -17.94 -2.25 8.19
CA GLY A 21 -17.55 -1.39 9.29
C GLY A 21 -17.53 0.06 8.86
N LEU A 22 -18.01 0.97 9.71
CA LEU A 22 -17.84 2.39 9.47
C LEU A 22 -16.35 2.75 9.63
N PRO A 23 -15.83 3.71 8.84
CA PRO A 23 -14.48 4.25 9.02
C PRO A 23 -14.20 4.65 10.47
N GLY A 24 -12.99 4.37 10.93
CA GLY A 24 -12.60 4.68 12.31
C GLY A 24 -11.45 3.85 12.86
N PHE A 25 -11.16 2.67 12.28
CA PHE A 25 -9.98 1.90 12.63
C PHE A 25 -8.91 2.00 11.54
N VAL A 26 -7.67 2.19 11.97
CA VAL A 26 -6.49 2.25 11.11
C VAL A 26 -5.47 1.19 11.58
N GLY A 27 -5.07 0.34 10.65
CA GLY A 27 -3.95 -0.59 10.77
C GLY A 27 -2.77 -0.08 9.95
N ILE A 28 -1.55 -0.27 10.46
CA ILE A 28 -0.32 0.12 9.78
C ILE A 28 0.66 -1.04 9.87
N ALA A 29 1.40 -1.31 8.80
CA ALA A 29 2.59 -2.13 8.85
C ALA A 29 3.72 -1.47 8.06
N VAL A 30 4.93 -1.46 8.62
CA VAL A 30 6.12 -0.87 8.01
C VAL A 30 7.16 -1.95 7.81
N ASP A 31 7.60 -2.11 6.56
CA ASP A 31 8.69 -3.01 6.22
C ASP A 31 10.04 -2.30 6.52
N LEU A 32 10.93 -3.00 7.23
CA LEU A 32 12.31 -2.63 7.51
C LEU A 32 13.23 -3.45 6.59
N LEU A 33 13.90 -2.78 5.66
CA LEU A 33 14.89 -3.40 4.79
C LEU A 33 16.24 -3.43 5.51
N LEU A 34 16.85 -4.60 5.66
CA LEU A 34 18.05 -4.81 6.48
C LEU A 34 19.32 -4.98 5.65
N ASP A 35 20.41 -4.46 6.18
CA ASP A 35 21.78 -4.72 5.73
C ASP A 35 22.72 -4.95 6.94
N PRO A 36 23.41 -6.10 7.05
CA PRO A 36 23.36 -7.28 6.18
C PRO A 36 22.04 -8.07 6.31
N ALA A 37 21.86 -9.04 5.41
CA ALA A 37 20.70 -9.93 5.36
C ALA A 37 20.68 -10.94 6.52
N SER A 38 20.25 -10.52 7.70
CA SER A 38 20.29 -11.36 8.92
C SER A 38 19.06 -11.22 9.80
N ALA A 39 17.89 -10.98 9.20
CA ALA A 39 16.62 -10.96 9.93
C ALA A 39 16.42 -12.29 10.70
N PRO A 40 16.21 -12.24 12.04
CA PRO A 40 15.95 -13.44 12.81
C PRO A 40 14.60 -14.05 12.40
N THR A 41 14.55 -15.36 12.22
CA THR A 41 13.30 -16.05 11.89
C THR A 41 12.31 -16.01 13.06
N GLY A 42 11.03 -15.86 12.74
CA GLY A 42 9.93 -16.01 13.68
C GLY A 42 9.30 -14.68 14.12
N ARG A 43 8.02 -14.77 14.47
CA ARG A 43 7.20 -13.65 14.92
C ARG A 43 7.46 -13.35 16.39
N ARG A 44 7.76 -12.09 16.71
CA ARG A 44 8.01 -11.59 18.06
C ARG A 44 6.92 -10.60 18.45
N PRO A 45 6.26 -10.76 19.61
CA PRO A 45 5.33 -9.75 20.10
C PRO A 45 6.08 -8.45 20.45
N LEU A 46 5.44 -7.32 20.15
CA LEU A 46 5.86 -5.99 20.58
C LEU A 46 4.85 -5.45 21.61
N ARG A 47 4.99 -4.18 22.01
CA ARG A 47 4.11 -3.56 23.00
C ARG A 47 2.65 -3.56 22.52
N HIS A 48 2.42 -3.23 21.26
CA HIS A 48 1.07 -3.15 20.69
C HIS A 48 0.81 -4.21 19.63
N GLY A 49 1.79 -4.46 18.77
CA GLY A 49 1.68 -5.36 17.64
C GLY A 49 2.76 -6.45 17.67
N PHE A 50 3.40 -6.65 16.53
CA PHE A 50 4.42 -7.67 16.39
C PHE A 50 5.46 -7.29 15.35
N LEU A 51 6.63 -7.90 15.48
CA LEU A 51 7.73 -7.89 14.54
C LEU A 51 7.84 -9.27 13.91
N ASP A 52 7.86 -9.34 12.58
CA ASP A 52 7.99 -10.61 11.86
C ASP A 52 9.01 -10.51 10.73
N ALA A 53 9.72 -11.59 10.45
CA ALA A 53 10.68 -11.65 9.34
C ALA A 53 10.00 -12.28 8.11
N ARG A 54 9.76 -11.49 7.06
CA ARG A 54 9.25 -12.02 5.79
C ARG A 54 10.32 -12.65 4.94
N SER A 55 11.57 -12.21 5.11
CA SER A 55 12.75 -12.76 4.46
C SER A 55 13.99 -12.41 5.30
N PRO A 56 15.16 -12.99 5.01
CA PRO A 56 16.41 -12.60 5.66
C PRO A 56 16.75 -11.10 5.56
N ARG A 57 16.15 -10.38 4.60
CA ARG A 57 16.36 -8.93 4.38
C ARG A 57 15.20 -8.04 4.80
N VAL A 58 14.03 -8.60 5.12
CA VAL A 58 12.83 -7.78 5.40
C VAL A 58 12.19 -8.21 6.69
N MET A 59 12.27 -7.34 7.69
CA MET A 59 11.47 -7.40 8.91
C MET A 59 10.26 -6.49 8.76
N VAL A 60 9.16 -6.82 9.42
CA VAL A 60 7.91 -6.08 9.30
C VAL A 60 7.35 -5.83 10.68
N VAL A 61 7.24 -4.55 11.00
CA VAL A 61 6.55 -4.08 12.19
C VAL A 61 5.09 -3.91 11.81
N SER A 62 4.21 -4.69 12.41
CA SER A 62 2.77 -4.64 12.15
C SER A 62 2.05 -4.28 13.43
N GLY A 63 1.35 -3.15 13.41
CA GLY A 63 0.55 -2.67 14.52
C GLY A 63 -0.83 -3.32 14.54
N PRO A 64 -1.54 -3.26 15.67
CA PRO A 64 -2.93 -3.69 15.75
C PRO A 64 -3.85 -2.65 15.07
N PRO A 65 -5.04 -3.05 14.59
CA PRO A 65 -6.11 -2.11 14.27
C PRO A 65 -6.34 -1.17 15.46
N SER A 66 -6.29 0.13 15.22
CA SER A 66 -6.33 1.15 16.26
C SER A 66 -7.42 2.17 16.01
N PRO A 67 -8.14 2.63 17.06
CA PRO A 67 -9.23 3.58 16.91
C PRO A 67 -8.66 4.97 16.59
N GLY A 68 -8.78 5.36 15.32
CA GLY A 68 -8.28 6.61 14.79
C GLY A 68 -6.80 6.60 14.41
N LEU A 69 -6.46 7.46 13.45
CA LEU A 69 -5.12 7.60 12.89
C LEU A 69 -4.06 7.93 13.96
N GLU A 70 -4.32 8.88 14.86
CA GLU A 70 -3.31 9.27 15.86
C GLU A 70 -2.93 8.13 16.82
N VAL A 71 -3.91 7.32 17.21
CA VAL A 71 -3.65 6.15 18.06
C VAL A 71 -2.82 5.12 17.30
N ALA A 72 -3.13 4.88 16.02
CA ALA A 72 -2.36 3.99 15.16
C ALA A 72 -0.91 4.46 15.00
N LEU A 73 -0.71 5.76 14.71
CA LEU A 73 0.62 6.35 14.55
C LEU A 73 1.44 6.28 15.84
N ARG A 74 0.85 6.61 16.99
CA ARG A 74 1.55 6.52 18.29
C ARG A 74 1.97 5.09 18.63
N ARG A 75 1.06 4.13 18.48
CA ARG A 75 1.34 2.70 18.76
C ARG A 75 2.44 2.17 17.83
N MET A 76 2.37 2.52 16.55
CA MET A 76 3.37 2.14 15.56
C MET A 76 4.73 2.81 15.84
N ALA A 77 4.76 4.07 16.29
CA ALA A 77 6.00 4.75 16.66
C ALA A 77 6.71 4.03 17.83
N ASP A 78 5.96 3.63 18.87
CA ASP A 78 6.51 2.87 20.00
C ASP A 78 7.10 1.52 19.56
N ASP A 79 6.39 0.80 18.71
CA ASP A 79 6.77 -0.52 18.21
C ASP A 79 7.96 -0.43 17.22
N LEU A 80 8.01 0.60 16.37
CA LEU A 80 9.16 0.88 15.51
C LEU A 80 10.40 1.25 16.33
N ALA A 81 10.27 2.10 17.36
CA ALA A 81 11.38 2.44 18.24
C ALA A 81 11.95 1.21 18.96
N ALA A 82 11.08 0.29 19.41
CA ALA A 82 11.50 -0.98 19.99
C ALA A 82 12.21 -1.89 18.98
N SER A 83 11.69 -1.94 17.75
CA SER A 83 12.26 -2.74 16.67
C SER A 83 13.63 -2.22 16.23
N THR A 84 13.79 -0.90 16.10
CA THR A 84 15.07 -0.27 15.77
C THR A 84 16.14 -0.61 16.81
N ARG A 85 15.83 -0.52 18.11
CA ARG A 85 16.76 -0.94 19.17
C ARG A 85 17.18 -2.41 19.05
N LEU A 86 16.26 -3.29 18.67
CA LEU A 86 16.57 -4.70 18.46
C LEU A 86 17.49 -4.90 17.26
N VAL A 87 17.25 -4.19 16.16
CA VAL A 87 18.09 -4.21 14.96
C VAL A 87 19.51 -3.70 15.29
N GLU A 88 19.62 -2.60 16.03
CA GLU A 88 20.89 -2.03 16.51
C GLU A 88 21.67 -3.02 17.40
N GLN A 89 20.99 -3.70 18.33
CA GLN A 89 21.60 -4.74 19.19
C GLN A 89 22.21 -5.89 18.38
N HIS A 90 21.64 -6.21 17.23
CA HIS A 90 22.15 -7.24 16.32
C HIS A 90 23.15 -6.69 15.29
N ARG A 91 23.57 -5.41 15.42
CA ARG A 91 24.48 -4.71 14.50
C ARG A 91 23.98 -4.73 13.05
N LEU A 92 22.67 -4.66 12.88
CA LEU A 92 22.01 -4.55 11.59
C LEU A 92 21.71 -3.08 11.31
N THR A 93 21.71 -2.71 10.03
CA THR A 93 21.32 -1.38 9.56
C THR A 93 19.95 -1.49 8.90
N VAL A 94 19.03 -0.57 9.22
CA VAL A 94 17.81 -0.40 8.44
C VAL A 94 18.08 0.60 7.32
N LEU A 95 17.88 0.19 6.07
CA LEU A 95 18.02 1.09 4.93
C LEU A 95 16.85 2.07 4.89
N ASP A 96 17.15 3.32 4.54
CA ASP A 96 16.16 4.40 4.37
C ASP A 96 15.34 4.27 3.08
N GLN A 97 15.86 3.51 2.12
CA GLN A 97 15.25 3.30 0.81
C GLN A 97 14.41 2.02 0.77
N ALA A 98 13.46 1.97 -0.16
CA ALA A 98 12.59 0.82 -0.35
C ALA A 98 13.21 -0.32 -1.17
N THR A 99 14.41 -0.13 -1.74
CA THR A 99 15.19 -1.16 -2.42
C THR A 99 16.65 -1.11 -2.05
N ASP A 100 17.32 -2.22 -2.38
CA ASP A 100 18.70 -2.46 -2.00
C ASP A 100 19.68 -1.46 -2.64
N THR A 101 20.46 -0.81 -1.78
CA THR A 101 21.58 0.06 -2.14
C THR A 101 22.91 -0.68 -2.20
N VAL A 102 22.98 -1.94 -1.77
CA VAL A 102 24.25 -2.68 -1.59
C VAL A 102 25.02 -2.77 -2.89
N HIS A 103 26.27 -2.29 -2.83
CA HIS A 103 27.26 -2.25 -3.90
C HIS A 103 27.35 -3.58 -4.68
N PRO A 104 27.63 -3.57 -6.00
CA PRO A 104 27.75 -4.77 -6.83
C PRO A 104 28.74 -5.83 -6.31
N ASP A 105 29.67 -5.46 -5.43
CA ASP A 105 30.64 -6.39 -4.81
C ASP A 105 30.13 -7.06 -3.51
N GLY A 106 28.84 -6.88 -3.18
CA GLY A 106 28.20 -7.53 -2.04
C GLY A 106 27.97 -9.03 -2.25
N PRO A 107 27.85 -9.82 -1.17
CA PRO A 107 27.74 -11.27 -1.28
C PRO A 107 26.43 -11.74 -1.94
N GLU A 108 26.51 -12.78 -2.77
CA GLU A 108 25.47 -13.28 -3.68
C GLU A 108 24.12 -13.65 -3.02
N HIS A 109 24.10 -13.98 -1.73
CA HIS A 109 22.87 -14.23 -0.97
C HIS A 109 22.04 -12.95 -0.72
N ALA A 110 22.57 -11.77 -1.07
CA ALA A 110 21.87 -10.50 -1.11
C ALA A 110 20.84 -10.38 -2.25
N LEU A 111 20.87 -11.30 -3.23
CA LEU A 111 20.36 -11.05 -4.58
C LEU A 111 18.88 -11.40 -4.85
N ARG A 112 18.07 -11.69 -3.83
CA ARG A 112 16.59 -11.70 -4.01
C ARG A 112 16.10 -10.29 -3.73
N THR A 113 15.56 -9.58 -4.73
CA THR A 113 15.17 -8.16 -4.61
C THR A 113 14.18 -7.95 -3.47
N ALA A 114 14.71 -7.68 -2.29
CA ALA A 114 13.97 -7.37 -1.10
C ALA A 114 13.48 -5.92 -1.26
N THR A 115 12.16 -5.76 -1.23
CA THR A 115 11.53 -4.44 -1.33
C THR A 115 10.79 -4.15 -0.04
N ALA A 116 10.81 -2.90 0.42
CA ALA A 116 10.11 -2.47 1.62
C ALA A 116 9.04 -1.40 1.30
N GLY A 117 7.86 -1.54 1.91
CA GLY A 117 6.75 -0.60 1.77
C GLY A 117 6.14 -0.19 3.11
N VAL A 118 5.12 0.65 3.00
CA VAL A 118 4.16 0.92 4.07
C VAL A 118 2.81 0.36 3.65
N ARG A 119 2.25 -0.54 4.47
CA ARG A 119 0.90 -1.08 4.31
C ARG A 119 -0.07 -0.40 5.25
N ILE A 120 -1.26 -0.13 4.75
CA ILE A 120 -2.31 0.61 5.44
C ILE A 120 -3.58 -0.22 5.37
N GLY A 121 -4.15 -0.55 6.52
CA GLY A 121 -5.43 -1.24 6.62
C GLY A 121 -6.49 -0.27 7.12
N LEU A 122 -7.60 -0.16 6.41
CA LEU A 122 -8.73 0.70 6.75
C LEU A 122 -10.01 -0.11 6.74
N GLU A 123 -10.99 0.34 7.52
CA GLU A 123 -12.34 -0.21 7.41
C GLU A 123 -12.87 -0.06 5.98
N ALA A 124 -13.59 -1.06 5.49
CA ALA A 124 -13.97 -1.09 4.09
C ALA A 124 -15.14 -0.15 3.77
N GLY A 125 -15.89 0.27 4.80
CA GLY A 125 -17.18 0.94 4.64
C GLY A 125 -18.33 -0.04 4.86
N VAL A 126 -19.53 0.52 5.03
CA VAL A 126 -20.77 -0.28 5.10
C VAL A 126 -21.24 -0.64 3.70
N GLU A 127 -21.90 -1.79 3.55
CA GLU A 127 -22.59 -2.12 2.31
C GLU A 127 -23.71 -1.09 2.09
N GLY A 128 -23.71 -0.45 0.91
CA GLY A 128 -24.86 0.34 0.46
C GLY A 128 -25.97 -0.58 -0.02
N ASP A 129 -27.22 -0.09 -0.08
CA ASP A 129 -28.29 -0.80 -0.77
C ASP A 129 -27.82 -1.16 -2.19
N ARG A 130 -28.03 -2.42 -2.60
CA ARG A 130 -27.52 -3.07 -3.83
C ARG A 130 -28.01 -2.43 -5.16
N GLY A 131 -28.49 -1.20 -5.14
CA GLY A 131 -28.98 -0.42 -6.28
C GLY A 131 -27.85 0.22 -7.08
N MET A 132 -27.26 -0.57 -7.97
CA MET A 132 -26.72 -0.24 -9.29
C MET A 132 -26.41 1.25 -9.61
N THR A 133 -25.12 1.51 -9.91
CA THR A 133 -24.43 2.73 -10.39
C THR A 133 -23.57 3.43 -9.33
N ALA A 134 -22.27 3.59 -9.64
CA ALA A 134 -21.39 4.45 -8.87
C ALA A 134 -21.99 5.88 -8.87
N PRO A 135 -22.21 6.50 -7.70
CA PRO A 135 -22.78 7.84 -7.66
C PRO A 135 -21.88 8.82 -8.43
N ARG A 136 -22.49 9.72 -9.20
CA ARG A 136 -21.78 10.83 -9.85
C ARG A 136 -21.16 11.74 -8.77
N ALA A 137 -20.06 12.40 -9.09
CA ALA A 137 -19.43 13.35 -8.18
C ALA A 137 -20.46 14.39 -7.71
N GLY A 138 -20.68 14.48 -6.40
CA GLY A 138 -21.64 15.41 -5.77
C GLY A 138 -23.04 14.87 -5.47
N GLU A 139 -23.38 13.63 -5.87
CA GLU A 139 -24.72 13.05 -5.61
C GLU A 139 -24.77 12.09 -4.40
N ALA A 140 -23.61 11.71 -3.86
CA ALA A 140 -23.52 10.91 -2.64
C ALA A 140 -23.53 11.84 -1.42
N GLY A 141 -24.56 11.79 -0.58
CA GLY A 141 -24.42 12.30 0.80
C GLY A 141 -23.32 11.54 1.56
N ASP A 142 -22.95 11.98 2.77
CA ASP A 142 -21.82 11.41 3.55
C ASP A 142 -21.78 9.87 3.62
N ARG A 143 -22.95 9.20 3.62
CA ARG A 143 -23.04 7.72 3.61
C ARG A 143 -22.61 7.06 2.31
N GLY A 144 -22.76 7.73 1.17
CA GLY A 144 -22.32 7.22 -0.12
C GLY A 144 -20.81 7.37 -0.33
N ALA A 145 -20.21 8.45 0.17
CA ALA A 145 -18.75 8.67 0.12
C ALA A 145 -17.97 7.62 0.93
N LEU A 146 -18.56 7.13 2.02
CA LEU A 146 -17.97 6.13 2.91
C LEU A 146 -18.48 4.69 2.67
N GLY A 147 -19.27 4.47 1.61
CA GLY A 147 -19.78 3.15 1.25
C GLY A 147 -18.70 2.23 0.67
N LEU A 148 -18.88 0.92 0.82
CA LEU A 148 -17.92 -0.11 0.39
C LEU A 148 -17.48 0.07 -1.07
N GLU A 149 -18.43 0.14 -2.00
CA GLU A 149 -18.14 0.22 -3.43
C GLU A 149 -17.37 1.48 -3.80
N ARG A 150 -17.73 2.62 -3.19
CA ARG A 150 -17.07 3.91 -3.41
C ARG A 150 -15.64 3.89 -2.89
N ARG A 151 -15.42 3.38 -1.68
CA ARG A 151 -14.10 3.28 -1.07
C ARG A 151 -13.21 2.30 -1.81
N TRP A 152 -13.75 1.16 -2.27
CA TRP A 152 -13.04 0.19 -3.08
C TRP A 152 -12.56 0.80 -4.40
N ALA A 153 -13.44 1.51 -5.12
CA ALA A 153 -13.08 2.18 -6.36
C ALA A 153 -12.05 3.30 -6.12
N LEU A 154 -12.27 4.17 -5.11
CA LEU A 154 -11.35 5.26 -4.78
C LEU A 154 -9.97 4.74 -4.39
N ALA A 155 -9.88 3.63 -3.65
CA ALA A 155 -8.59 3.04 -3.29
C ALA A 155 -7.77 2.65 -4.53
N HIS A 156 -8.41 2.14 -5.58
CA HIS A 156 -7.73 1.77 -6.83
C HIS A 156 -7.25 3.00 -7.61
N THR A 157 -8.06 4.05 -7.69
CA THR A 157 -7.66 5.29 -8.39
C THR A 157 -6.61 6.08 -7.61
N LEU A 158 -6.62 5.97 -6.28
CA LEU A 158 -5.66 6.62 -5.39
C LEU A 158 -4.31 5.88 -5.32
N ALA A 159 -4.29 4.56 -5.49
CA ALA A 159 -3.06 3.76 -5.37
C ALA A 159 -1.90 4.25 -6.29
N PRO A 160 -2.10 4.57 -7.58
CA PRO A 160 -1.06 5.13 -8.44
C PRO A 160 -0.52 6.48 -7.95
N VAL A 161 -1.39 7.32 -7.38
CA VAL A 161 -1.02 8.64 -6.81
C VAL A 161 -0.16 8.46 -5.57
N LEU A 162 -0.53 7.52 -4.67
CA LEU A 162 0.27 7.18 -3.50
C LEU A 162 1.62 6.56 -3.89
N ALA A 163 1.64 5.67 -4.88
CA ALA A 163 2.86 5.08 -5.41
C ALA A 163 3.82 6.14 -5.97
N ALA A 164 3.29 7.12 -6.71
CA ALA A 164 4.08 8.21 -7.27
C ALA A 164 4.57 9.19 -6.19
N ALA A 165 3.69 9.68 -5.33
CA ALA A 165 4.04 10.67 -4.31
C ALA A 165 5.09 10.15 -3.31
N PHE A 166 5.00 8.86 -2.96
CA PHE A 166 5.87 8.22 -1.99
C PHE A 166 6.95 7.35 -2.62
N ALA A 167 7.26 7.46 -3.92
CA ALA A 167 8.33 6.69 -4.55
C ALA A 167 9.69 6.95 -3.87
N ASN A 168 10.37 5.89 -3.44
CA ASN A 168 11.64 5.97 -2.69
C ASN A 168 12.54 4.74 -2.93
N ALA A 169 12.55 4.24 -4.16
CA ALA A 169 13.36 3.09 -4.58
C ALA A 169 14.01 3.31 -5.96
N PRO A 170 14.84 4.35 -6.15
CA PRO A 170 15.41 4.63 -7.47
C PRO A 170 16.64 3.80 -7.81
N LEU A 171 17.29 3.22 -6.80
CA LEU A 171 18.57 2.54 -6.93
C LEU A 171 18.42 1.01 -6.93
N ARG A 172 19.31 0.36 -7.67
CA ARG A 172 19.61 -1.07 -7.54
C ARG A 172 21.13 -1.23 -7.62
N HIS A 173 21.69 -1.85 -6.60
CA HIS A 173 23.14 -1.97 -6.44
C HIS A 173 23.89 -0.63 -6.45
N GLY A 174 23.32 0.37 -5.76
CA GLY A 174 23.86 1.72 -5.71
C GLY A 174 23.76 2.51 -7.02
N ARG A 175 23.21 1.94 -8.09
CA ARG A 175 23.11 2.58 -9.41
C ARG A 175 21.66 3.00 -9.72
N PRO A 176 21.46 4.18 -10.33
CA PRO A 176 20.15 4.59 -10.84
C PRO A 176 19.59 3.57 -11.82
N THR A 177 18.32 3.23 -11.66
CA THR A 177 17.65 2.20 -12.49
C THR A 177 16.83 2.78 -13.64
N GLY A 178 16.66 4.09 -13.69
CA GLY A 178 15.67 4.76 -14.54
C GLY A 178 14.22 4.66 -14.03
N TRP A 179 14.01 4.05 -12.86
CA TRP A 179 12.75 4.06 -12.13
C TRP A 179 12.89 4.91 -10.88
N ARG A 180 11.80 5.52 -10.41
CA ARG A 180 11.72 6.14 -9.09
C ARG A 180 11.29 5.16 -8.00
N SER A 181 10.53 4.14 -8.39
CA SER A 181 10.21 3.01 -7.54
C SER A 181 10.43 1.68 -8.27
N VAL A 182 11.57 1.05 -8.03
CA VAL A 182 11.82 -0.34 -8.43
C VAL A 182 10.81 -1.29 -7.78
N ARG A 183 10.38 -1.01 -6.54
CA ARG A 183 9.35 -1.80 -5.84
C ARG A 183 8.05 -1.85 -6.63
N GLN A 184 7.59 -0.71 -7.18
CA GLN A 184 6.41 -0.69 -8.04
C GLN A 184 6.68 -1.20 -9.46
N ALA A 185 7.89 -0.99 -9.99
CA ALA A 185 8.27 -1.50 -11.32
C ALA A 185 8.19 -3.03 -11.41
N LEU A 186 8.46 -3.74 -10.30
CA LEU A 186 8.30 -5.19 -10.18
C LEU A 186 6.84 -5.66 -10.13
N ARG A 187 5.89 -4.73 -9.98
CA ARG A 187 4.44 -4.97 -9.86
C ARG A 187 3.66 -4.41 -11.04
N ARG A 188 4.33 -3.92 -12.09
CA ARG A 188 3.69 -3.21 -13.22
C ARG A 188 2.71 -4.04 -14.05
N ASP A 189 2.84 -5.36 -13.98
CA ASP A 189 1.97 -6.29 -14.69
C ASP A 189 0.76 -6.72 -13.83
N LEU A 190 0.66 -6.26 -12.58
CA LEU A 190 -0.53 -6.46 -11.76
C LEU A 190 -1.64 -5.51 -12.22
N PRO A 191 -2.91 -5.95 -12.25
CA PRO A 191 -4.03 -5.07 -12.56
C PRO A 191 -4.14 -3.96 -11.52
N VAL A 192 -4.46 -2.75 -11.99
CA VAL A 192 -4.48 -1.52 -11.20
C VAL A 192 -5.84 -0.84 -11.13
N ALA A 193 -6.77 -1.29 -11.97
CA ALA A 193 -8.18 -1.01 -11.82
C ALA A 193 -8.86 -2.20 -11.11
N PRO A 194 -9.96 -1.96 -10.38
CA PRO A 194 -10.75 -3.05 -9.84
C PRO A 194 -11.31 -3.85 -11.02
N MET A 195 -11.48 -5.16 -10.82
CA MET A 195 -12.16 -5.97 -11.81
C MET A 195 -13.63 -5.51 -11.91
N PRO A 196 -14.28 -5.62 -13.09
CA PRO A 196 -15.68 -5.23 -13.22
C PRO A 196 -16.58 -6.00 -12.26
N GLY A 197 -17.56 -5.29 -11.67
CA GLY A 197 -18.52 -5.86 -10.71
C GLY A 197 -18.42 -5.21 -9.32
N PRO A 198 -19.25 -5.67 -8.37
CA PRO A 198 -19.18 -5.20 -6.99
C PRO A 198 -17.88 -5.62 -6.31
N ALA A 199 -17.51 -4.94 -5.22
CA ALA A 199 -16.18 -5.01 -4.62
C ALA A 199 -15.76 -6.44 -4.23
N ARG A 200 -16.68 -7.24 -3.67
CA ARG A 200 -16.42 -8.63 -3.24
C ARG A 200 -16.14 -9.54 -4.43
N GLU A 201 -16.96 -9.45 -5.47
CA GLU A 201 -16.83 -10.23 -6.70
C GLU A 201 -15.60 -9.79 -7.49
N SER A 202 -15.31 -8.48 -7.52
CA SER A 202 -14.09 -7.93 -8.11
C SER A 202 -12.85 -8.55 -7.47
N TRP A 203 -12.81 -8.61 -6.13
CA TRP A 203 -11.72 -9.25 -5.40
C TRP A 203 -11.63 -10.76 -5.68
N ALA A 204 -12.75 -11.46 -5.66
CA ALA A 204 -12.80 -12.89 -5.98
C ALA A 204 -12.28 -13.17 -7.39
N ALA A 205 -12.68 -12.36 -8.38
CA ALA A 205 -12.20 -12.45 -9.75
C ALA A 205 -10.69 -12.25 -9.84
N TYR A 206 -10.15 -11.23 -9.15
CA TYR A 206 -8.71 -10.99 -9.08
C TYR A 206 -7.95 -12.20 -8.50
N VAL A 207 -8.39 -12.74 -7.36
CA VAL A 207 -7.73 -13.87 -6.68
C VAL A 207 -7.76 -15.13 -7.56
N LEU A 208 -8.87 -15.38 -8.25
CA LEU A 208 -9.04 -16.51 -9.17
C LEU A 208 -8.14 -16.38 -10.41
N GLN A 209 -7.91 -15.17 -10.92
CA GLN A 209 -7.03 -14.92 -12.07
C GLN A 209 -5.55 -14.89 -11.68
N ALA A 210 -5.22 -14.63 -10.43
CA ALA A 210 -3.85 -14.58 -9.96
C ALA A 210 -3.14 -15.94 -10.10
N ARG A 211 -1.86 -15.90 -10.49
CA ARG A 211 -1.03 -17.09 -10.70
C ARG A 211 -0.71 -17.77 -9.37
N THR A 212 -0.81 -19.09 -9.36
CA THR A 212 -0.36 -19.97 -8.29
C THR A 212 1.15 -20.25 -8.40
N ALA A 213 1.70 -20.98 -7.43
CA ALA A 213 3.10 -21.44 -7.48
C ALA A 213 3.44 -22.29 -8.72
N THR A 214 2.43 -22.89 -9.38
CA THR A 214 2.62 -23.68 -10.61
C THR A 214 2.67 -22.83 -11.88
N GLY A 215 2.47 -21.51 -11.77
CA GLY A 215 2.44 -20.57 -12.88
C GLY A 215 1.09 -20.45 -13.59
N ARG A 216 0.14 -21.37 -13.37
CA ARG A 216 -1.26 -21.26 -13.83
C ARG A 216 -2.08 -20.38 -12.90
N SER A 217 -3.15 -19.75 -13.40
CA SER A 217 -4.12 -19.07 -12.55
C SER A 217 -4.80 -20.04 -11.59
N LEU A 218 -5.29 -19.55 -10.46
CA LEU A 218 -6.05 -20.37 -9.51
C LEU A 218 -7.29 -20.99 -10.18
N ARG A 219 -7.97 -20.22 -11.05
CA ARG A 219 -9.11 -20.68 -11.84
C ARG A 219 -8.75 -21.87 -12.73
N GLU A 220 -7.71 -21.74 -13.56
CA GLU A 220 -7.26 -22.84 -14.43
C GLU A 220 -6.84 -24.07 -13.62
N ALA A 221 -6.19 -23.87 -12.47
CA ALA A 221 -5.83 -24.97 -11.59
C ALA A 221 -7.07 -25.74 -11.11
N LEU A 222 -8.09 -25.03 -10.59
CA LEU A 222 -9.35 -25.62 -10.14
C LEU A 222 -10.10 -26.32 -11.28
N GLN A 223 -10.19 -25.69 -12.45
CA GLN A 223 -10.83 -26.28 -13.64
C GLN A 223 -10.09 -27.51 -14.16
N SER A 224 -8.76 -27.58 -13.98
CA SER A 224 -7.95 -28.75 -14.31
C SER A 224 -8.00 -29.87 -13.27
N GLY A 225 -8.84 -29.75 -12.23
CA GLY A 225 -9.04 -30.77 -11.20
C GLY A 225 -8.05 -30.72 -10.04
N ALA A 226 -7.37 -29.59 -9.81
CA ALA A 226 -6.50 -29.43 -8.64
C ALA A 226 -7.30 -29.62 -7.35
N ARG A 227 -6.82 -30.51 -6.46
CA ARG A 227 -7.45 -30.79 -5.16
C ARG A 227 -6.98 -29.77 -4.12
N LEU A 228 -7.41 -28.53 -4.25
CA LEU A 228 -7.09 -27.46 -3.30
C LEU A 228 -8.01 -27.50 -2.08
N THR A 229 -7.43 -27.29 -0.91
CA THR A 229 -8.16 -27.10 0.35
C THR A 229 -8.41 -25.62 0.61
N GLU A 230 -9.28 -25.32 1.58
CA GLU A 230 -9.44 -23.95 2.09
C GLU A 230 -8.12 -23.39 2.64
N THR A 231 -7.30 -24.20 3.29
CA THR A 231 -5.96 -23.80 3.75
C THR A 231 -5.05 -23.41 2.59
N ASP A 232 -5.10 -24.12 1.47
CA ASP A 232 -4.34 -23.76 0.26
C ASP A 232 -4.84 -22.46 -0.35
N LEU A 233 -6.16 -22.24 -0.36
CA LEU A 233 -6.78 -20.98 -0.80
C LEU A 233 -6.34 -19.81 0.07
N GLN A 234 -6.36 -19.95 1.40
CA GLN A 234 -5.88 -18.91 2.32
C GLN A 234 -4.39 -18.62 2.13
N ARG A 235 -3.57 -19.66 1.91
CA ARG A 235 -2.14 -19.49 1.57
C ARG A 235 -1.95 -18.73 0.26
N HIS A 236 -2.75 -19.05 -0.76
CA HIS A 236 -2.73 -18.34 -2.05
C HIS A 236 -3.07 -16.86 -1.86
N ILE A 237 -4.20 -16.54 -1.21
CA ILE A 237 -4.62 -15.16 -0.91
C ILE A 237 -3.54 -14.40 -0.14
N ALA A 238 -2.95 -15.01 0.90
CA ALA A 238 -1.90 -14.41 1.71
C ALA A 238 -0.60 -14.12 0.91
N SER A 239 -0.35 -14.86 -0.16
CA SER A 239 0.82 -14.67 -1.03
C SER A 239 0.68 -13.52 -2.02
N LEU A 240 -0.55 -13.12 -2.36
CA LEU A 240 -0.81 -12.05 -3.31
C LEU A 240 -0.40 -10.70 -2.73
N ARG A 241 0.16 -9.82 -3.58
CA ARG A 241 0.60 -8.48 -3.18
C ARG A 241 0.15 -7.39 -4.17
N PRO A 242 -1.17 -7.31 -4.51
CA PRO A 242 -1.67 -6.18 -5.28
C PRO A 242 -1.54 -4.88 -4.48
N PRO A 243 -1.55 -3.72 -5.15
CA PRO A 243 -1.54 -2.43 -4.47
C PRO A 243 -2.78 -2.16 -3.62
N VAL A 244 -3.92 -2.77 -3.98
CA VAL A 244 -5.17 -2.71 -3.23
C VAL A 244 -5.67 -4.13 -3.03
N ALA A 245 -6.07 -4.49 -1.81
CA ALA A 245 -6.57 -5.83 -1.48
C ALA A 245 -7.76 -5.78 -0.52
N ALA A 246 -8.56 -6.86 -0.56
CA ALA A 246 -9.62 -7.12 0.39
C ALA A 246 -9.22 -8.29 1.31
N ARG A 247 -8.99 -8.03 2.60
CA ARG A 247 -8.48 -9.02 3.58
C ARG A 247 -9.28 -9.01 4.89
N GLY A 248 -10.59 -8.94 4.78
CA GLY A 248 -11.51 -8.59 5.87
C GLY A 248 -11.54 -7.08 6.16
N HIS A 249 -10.71 -6.31 5.47
CA HIS A 249 -10.58 -4.85 5.51
C HIS A 249 -10.02 -4.37 4.16
N LEU A 250 -10.04 -3.06 3.92
CA LEU A 250 -9.41 -2.44 2.76
C LEU A 250 -7.91 -2.27 3.02
N GLU A 251 -7.05 -2.96 2.28
CA GLU A 251 -5.58 -2.86 2.40
C GLU A 251 -4.98 -2.09 1.22
N LEU A 252 -4.13 -1.11 1.50
CA LEU A 252 -3.29 -0.39 0.54
C LEU A 252 -1.81 -0.76 0.75
N ASP A 253 -1.12 -1.18 -0.31
CA ASP A 253 0.32 -1.53 -0.35
C ASP A 253 1.06 -0.77 -1.48
N ALA A 254 0.67 0.47 -1.76
CA ALA A 254 1.20 1.27 -2.87
C ALA A 254 2.45 2.11 -2.52
N ALA A 255 2.57 2.56 -1.27
CA ALA A 255 3.66 3.45 -0.86
C ALA A 255 4.94 2.67 -0.55
N ASP A 256 6.08 3.20 -1.02
CA ASP A 256 7.39 2.70 -0.65
C ASP A 256 7.72 3.06 0.80
N ARG A 257 8.66 2.33 1.40
CA ARG A 257 9.26 2.70 2.69
C ARG A 257 9.75 4.14 2.62
N GLN A 258 9.41 4.92 3.64
CA GLN A 258 9.83 6.32 3.79
C GLN A 258 10.92 6.44 4.85
N PRO A 259 11.86 7.40 4.71
CA PRO A 259 12.96 7.59 5.65
C PRO A 259 12.50 8.21 6.97
N GLY A 260 13.26 7.97 8.04
CA GLY A 260 13.04 8.59 9.35
C GLY A 260 11.59 8.47 9.84
N ASN A 261 10.97 9.59 10.18
CA ASN A 261 9.59 9.64 10.65
C ASN A 261 8.54 9.86 9.53
N ALA A 262 8.96 9.88 8.26
CA ALA A 262 8.05 10.09 7.13
C ALA A 262 7.19 8.86 6.81
N TRP A 263 7.45 7.69 7.43
CA TRP A 263 6.59 6.50 7.32
C TRP A 263 5.14 6.75 7.76
N ARG A 264 4.91 7.80 8.56
CA ARG A 264 3.60 8.23 9.02
C ARG A 264 2.75 8.78 7.87
N LEU A 265 3.37 9.44 6.90
CA LEU A 265 2.70 10.25 5.89
C LEU A 265 1.84 9.43 4.91
N PRO A 266 2.27 8.26 4.39
CA PRO A 266 1.41 7.42 3.57
C PRO A 266 0.11 7.02 4.28
N ALA A 267 0.20 6.58 5.53
CA ALA A 267 -0.97 6.19 6.33
C ALA A 267 -1.88 7.39 6.62
N THR A 268 -1.28 8.54 6.91
CA THR A 268 -2.02 9.79 7.13
C THR A 268 -2.80 10.22 5.90
N VAL A 269 -2.15 10.36 4.75
CA VAL A 269 -2.80 10.82 3.51
C VAL A 269 -3.89 9.84 3.09
N ALA A 270 -3.62 8.53 3.10
CA ALA A 270 -4.61 7.52 2.73
C ALA A 270 -5.83 7.53 3.66
N ALA A 271 -5.62 7.56 5.00
CA ALA A 271 -6.72 7.59 5.95
C ALA A 271 -7.57 8.85 5.80
N MET A 272 -6.96 10.03 5.61
CA MET A 272 -7.72 11.27 5.40
C MET A 272 -8.55 11.24 4.12
N LEU A 273 -7.97 10.78 3.01
CA LEU A 273 -8.66 10.75 1.73
C LEU A 273 -9.76 9.70 1.67
N LEU A 274 -9.69 8.64 2.46
CA LEU A 274 -10.74 7.61 2.47
C LEU A 274 -11.79 7.87 3.56
N ASP A 275 -11.38 8.27 4.77
CA ASP A 275 -12.25 8.29 5.95
C ASP A 275 -12.98 9.63 6.19
N ASP A 276 -12.50 10.75 5.63
CA ASP A 276 -13.22 12.03 5.65
C ASP A 276 -14.11 12.15 4.39
N PRO A 277 -15.45 12.28 4.52
CA PRO A 277 -16.36 12.32 3.37
C PRO A 277 -16.01 13.38 2.32
N ARG A 278 -15.62 14.58 2.75
CA ARG A 278 -15.31 15.68 1.83
C ARG A 278 -14.00 15.42 1.09
N ALA A 279 -12.96 14.97 1.81
CA ALA A 279 -11.70 14.62 1.17
C ALA A 279 -11.83 13.40 0.25
N SER A 280 -12.74 12.47 0.55
CA SER A 280 -13.08 11.34 -0.33
C SER A 280 -13.68 11.82 -1.66
N ASP A 281 -14.61 12.77 -1.63
CA ASP A 281 -15.18 13.32 -2.86
C ASP A 281 -14.17 14.17 -3.65
N GLU A 282 -13.37 14.98 -2.97
CA GLU A 282 -12.29 15.75 -3.60
C GLU A 282 -11.25 14.82 -4.24
N ALA A 283 -10.83 13.75 -3.54
CA ALA A 283 -9.91 12.75 -4.09
C ALA A 283 -10.52 11.96 -5.25
N TRP A 284 -11.82 11.65 -5.21
CA TRP A 284 -12.49 11.01 -6.33
C TRP A 284 -12.52 11.91 -7.56
N ALA A 285 -12.84 13.19 -7.40
CA ALA A 285 -12.80 14.15 -8.49
C ALA A 285 -11.39 14.23 -9.12
N ALA A 286 -10.36 14.27 -8.27
CA ALA A 286 -8.97 14.33 -8.68
C ALA A 286 -8.47 13.05 -9.38
N THR A 287 -9.03 11.86 -9.06
CA THR A 287 -8.43 10.57 -9.47
C THR A 287 -9.30 9.70 -10.37
N SER A 288 -10.61 9.95 -10.47
CA SER A 288 -11.54 9.06 -11.19
C SER A 288 -11.18 8.86 -12.67
N HIS A 289 -10.66 9.89 -13.33
CA HIS A 289 -10.25 9.83 -14.74
C HIS A 289 -8.98 8.97 -14.97
N LEU A 290 -8.21 8.67 -13.90
CA LEU A 290 -6.94 7.97 -14.03
C LEU A 290 -7.11 6.52 -14.51
N VAL A 291 -8.28 5.90 -14.33
CA VAL A 291 -8.52 4.50 -14.78
C VAL A 291 -8.36 4.33 -16.28
N ASP A 292 -8.56 5.40 -17.05
CA ASP A 292 -8.48 5.39 -18.51
C ASP A 292 -7.05 5.75 -19.02
N GLU A 293 -6.13 6.09 -18.11
CA GLU A 293 -4.77 6.50 -18.47
C GLU A 293 -3.90 5.28 -18.87
N PRO A 294 -3.32 5.28 -20.09
CA PRO A 294 -2.55 4.15 -20.56
C PRO A 294 -1.26 3.98 -19.75
N ARG A 295 -0.98 2.74 -19.35
CA ARG A 295 0.23 2.35 -18.60
C ARG A 295 0.43 3.18 -17.32
N LEU A 296 -0.65 3.63 -16.67
CA LEU A 296 -0.59 4.52 -15.51
C LEU A 296 0.35 4.00 -14.41
N TRP A 297 0.30 2.70 -14.09
CA TRP A 297 1.16 2.14 -13.05
C TRP A 297 2.64 2.15 -13.42
N GLU A 298 2.95 1.86 -14.68
CA GLU A 298 4.32 1.95 -15.18
C GLU A 298 4.82 3.39 -15.07
N ARG A 299 3.98 4.36 -15.45
CA ARG A 299 4.27 5.80 -15.32
C ARG A 299 4.47 6.21 -13.86
N ALA A 300 3.61 5.75 -12.95
CA ALA A 300 3.75 6.00 -11.51
C ALA A 300 5.07 5.44 -10.95
N ALA A 301 5.45 4.23 -11.34
CA ALA A 301 6.70 3.61 -10.92
C ALA A 301 7.94 4.29 -11.52
N ARG A 302 7.88 4.68 -12.81
CA ARG A 302 9.02 5.21 -13.57
C ARG A 302 9.21 6.70 -13.32
N SER A 303 8.17 7.47 -13.59
CA SER A 303 8.17 8.93 -13.62
C SER A 303 7.68 9.55 -12.32
N ALA A 304 6.92 8.81 -11.51
CA ALA A 304 6.32 9.31 -10.28
C ALA A 304 5.65 10.70 -10.50
N LEU A 305 5.93 11.69 -9.66
CA LEU A 305 5.37 13.04 -9.78
C LEU A 305 6.02 13.93 -10.86
N THR A 306 7.00 13.43 -11.63
CA THR A 306 7.39 14.11 -12.88
C THR A 306 6.42 13.83 -14.03
N ASP A 307 5.54 12.84 -13.86
CA ASP A 307 4.39 12.67 -14.74
C ASP A 307 3.35 13.76 -14.44
N PRO A 308 2.97 14.60 -15.42
CA PRO A 308 2.11 15.76 -15.17
C PRO A 308 0.69 15.39 -14.73
N VAL A 309 0.16 14.26 -15.18
CA VAL A 309 -1.18 13.79 -14.82
C VAL A 309 -1.20 13.36 -13.36
N LEU A 310 -0.22 12.53 -12.95
CA LEU A 310 -0.08 12.11 -11.55
C LEU A 310 0.27 13.29 -10.63
N ALA A 311 1.07 14.25 -11.09
CA ALA A 311 1.41 15.45 -10.33
C ALA A 311 0.20 16.34 -10.05
N ALA A 312 -0.69 16.52 -11.04
CA ALA A 312 -1.93 17.28 -10.87
C ALA A 312 -2.83 16.61 -9.83
N ALA A 313 -3.13 15.32 -10.00
CA ALA A 313 -3.94 14.55 -9.05
C ALA A 313 -3.34 14.55 -7.63
N ALA A 314 -2.02 14.38 -7.51
CA ALA A 314 -1.34 14.41 -6.22
C ALA A 314 -1.50 15.76 -5.49
N ARG A 315 -1.39 16.89 -6.20
CA ARG A 315 -1.58 18.22 -5.59
C ARG A 315 -2.97 18.36 -4.99
N GLU A 316 -4.00 17.99 -5.75
CA GLU A 316 -5.40 18.04 -5.28
C GLU A 316 -5.61 17.11 -4.08
N CYS A 317 -5.13 15.86 -4.16
CA CYS A 317 -5.22 14.90 -3.06
C CYS A 317 -4.52 15.37 -1.78
N PHE A 318 -3.33 15.97 -1.87
CA PHE A 318 -2.61 16.45 -0.68
C PHE A 318 -3.27 17.68 -0.05
N VAL A 319 -3.84 18.58 -0.87
CA VAL A 319 -4.65 19.70 -0.36
C VAL A 319 -5.88 19.18 0.38
N ALA A 320 -6.61 18.23 -0.20
CA ALA A 320 -7.78 17.59 0.41
C ALA A 320 -7.42 16.89 1.74
N ALA A 321 -6.32 16.14 1.75
CA ALA A 321 -5.83 15.44 2.94
C ALA A 321 -5.44 16.43 4.06
N TYR A 322 -4.76 17.53 3.72
CA TYR A 322 -4.40 18.56 4.70
C TYR A 322 -5.64 19.26 5.29
N ALA A 323 -6.63 19.57 4.45
CA ALA A 323 -7.89 20.16 4.90
C ALA A 323 -8.67 19.20 5.83
N ALA A 324 -8.67 17.89 5.54
CA ALA A 324 -9.25 16.87 6.42
C ALA A 324 -8.51 16.77 7.76
N LEU A 325 -7.18 16.80 7.78
CA LEU A 325 -6.40 16.83 9.02
C LEU A 325 -6.77 18.01 9.92
N ALA A 326 -6.95 19.19 9.32
CA ALA A 326 -7.36 20.38 10.05
C ALA A 326 -8.77 20.21 10.65
N ARG A 327 -9.73 19.65 9.89
CA ARG A 327 -11.09 19.37 10.38
C ARG A 327 -11.13 18.36 11.52
N GLN A 328 -10.30 17.32 11.45
CA GLN A 328 -10.22 16.27 12.48
C GLN A 328 -9.43 16.70 13.73
N GLY A 329 -8.88 17.92 13.75
CA GLY A 329 -8.14 18.43 14.90
C GLY A 329 -6.80 17.70 15.13
N ALA A 330 -6.22 17.11 14.09
CA ALA A 330 -4.95 16.36 14.21
C ALA A 330 -3.83 17.24 14.76
N GLY A 331 -2.93 16.69 15.58
CA GLY A 331 -1.85 17.43 16.23
C GLY A 331 -0.97 18.24 15.28
N ARG A 332 -0.46 19.38 15.75
CA ARG A 332 0.34 20.33 14.95
C ARG A 332 1.52 19.66 14.26
N GLU A 333 2.25 18.80 14.96
CA GLU A 333 3.42 18.10 14.40
C GLU A 333 3.07 17.32 13.12
N LEU A 334 1.92 16.63 13.10
CA LEU A 334 1.51 15.85 11.95
C LEU A 334 1.08 16.74 10.78
N ARG A 335 0.37 17.84 11.06
CA ARG A 335 -0.02 18.82 10.03
C ARG A 335 1.20 19.48 9.41
N ASP A 336 2.16 19.91 10.23
CA ASP A 336 3.40 20.53 9.78
C ASP A 336 4.21 19.55 8.92
N ALA A 337 4.27 18.26 9.30
CA ALA A 337 4.95 17.23 8.51
C ALA A 337 4.30 16.98 7.12
N VAL A 338 2.96 17.00 7.04
CA VAL A 338 2.24 16.88 5.76
C VAL A 338 2.44 18.12 4.90
N ALA A 339 2.36 19.33 5.49
CA ALA A 339 2.63 20.57 4.78
C ALA A 339 4.07 20.60 4.22
N GLU A 340 5.07 20.26 5.04
CA GLU A 340 6.47 20.21 4.61
C GLU A 340 6.69 19.22 3.47
N PHE A 341 6.12 18.02 3.56
CA PHE A 341 6.20 17.02 2.48
C PHE A 341 5.55 17.54 1.19
N THR A 342 4.41 18.21 1.31
CA THR A 342 3.67 18.76 0.17
C THR A 342 4.48 19.84 -0.55
N GLU A 343 5.08 20.76 0.20
CA GLU A 343 5.94 21.84 -0.33
C GLU A 343 7.25 21.33 -0.93
N ARG A 344 7.88 20.36 -0.26
CA ARG A 344 9.17 19.80 -0.69
C ARG A 344 9.04 18.95 -1.95
N TYR A 345 7.97 18.17 -2.05
CA TYR A 345 7.82 17.15 -3.10
C TYR A 345 6.65 17.45 -4.03
N VAL A 346 5.42 17.43 -3.50
CA VAL A 346 4.20 17.38 -4.32
C VAL A 346 4.04 18.64 -5.19
N HIS A 347 4.17 19.84 -4.62
CA HIS A 347 4.05 21.08 -5.40
C HIS A 347 5.12 21.20 -6.48
N ARG A 348 6.32 20.67 -6.21
CA ARG A 348 7.47 20.69 -7.12
C ARG A 348 7.46 19.57 -8.17
N GLY A 349 6.46 18.68 -8.17
CA GLY A 349 6.44 17.51 -9.05
C GLY A 349 7.60 16.54 -8.78
N ARG A 350 8.03 16.47 -7.51
CA ARG A 350 9.12 15.62 -7.03
C ARG A 350 8.61 14.57 -6.06
N CYS A 351 9.44 13.60 -5.74
CA CYS A 351 9.23 12.59 -4.70
C CYS A 351 10.56 12.29 -3.97
N PRO A 352 10.54 11.54 -2.85
CA PRO A 352 11.76 11.19 -2.11
C PRO A 352 12.86 10.54 -2.95
N ALA A 353 12.50 9.77 -3.98
CA ALA A 353 13.46 9.18 -4.92
C ALA A 353 14.31 10.22 -5.66
N ASP A 354 13.79 11.42 -5.92
CA ASP A 354 14.55 12.48 -6.59
C ASP A 354 15.68 13.01 -5.70
N ASP A 355 15.48 13.08 -4.38
CA ASP A 355 16.54 13.50 -3.44
C ASP A 355 17.66 12.46 -3.37
N VAL A 356 17.33 11.17 -3.45
CA VAL A 356 18.31 10.09 -3.55
C VAL A 356 19.11 10.17 -4.86
N LEU A 357 18.43 10.45 -5.98
CA LEU A 357 19.08 10.59 -7.28
C LEU A 357 20.03 11.80 -7.30
N ASP A 358 19.59 12.95 -6.78
CA ASP A 358 20.42 14.15 -6.66
C ASP A 358 21.71 13.85 -5.88
N GLN A 359 21.61 13.14 -4.74
CA GLN A 359 22.77 12.74 -3.94
C GLN A 359 23.75 11.82 -4.68
N VAL A 360 23.24 10.87 -5.47
CA VAL A 360 24.10 9.97 -6.26
C VAL A 360 24.79 10.73 -7.39
N THR A 361 24.11 11.67 -8.05
CA THR A 361 24.72 12.49 -9.12
C THR A 361 25.73 13.50 -8.60
N ALA A 362 25.59 13.96 -7.35
CA ALA A 362 26.52 14.89 -6.72
C ALA A 362 27.80 14.22 -6.18
N ARG A 363 27.84 12.88 -6.08
CA ARG A 363 29.04 12.13 -5.71
C ARG A 363 29.89 11.91 -6.98
N PRO A 364 31.11 12.47 -7.05
CA PRO A 364 31.96 12.42 -8.24
C PRO A 364 32.46 11.02 -8.59
#